data_AF-A0A1X0ZAX4-F1
#
_entry.id   AF-A0A1X0ZAX4-F1
#
_cell.length_a   1.000
_cell.length_b   1.000
_cell.length_c   1.000
_cell.angle_alpha   90.00
_cell.angle_beta   90.00
_cell.angle_gamma   90.00
#
_symmetry.space_group_name_H-M   'P 1'
#
loop_
_entity.id
_entity.type
_entity.pdbx_description
1 polymer ?
#
loop_
_entity_poly.entity_id
_entity_poly.type
_entity_poly.pdbx_seq_one_letter_code
_entity_poly.pdbx_strand_id
1 'polypeptide(L)'
;MKTTRSAIAVFMLFSVLSTDALSSVQINEDLEQSARQATERYAQSVKKPMPELEDYTYGMNLDVGKLVYVSPNVRYCGNVKSMMAYEDSKGELHMVRYLVKGECVNSR
;
A
#
# COMPACT_ATOMS: atom_id res chain seq x y z
N MET A 1 -9.22 -57.00 -6.51
CA MET A 1 -7.92 -56.61 -5.91
C MET A 1 -7.09 -55.89 -6.95
N LYS A 2 -7.00 -54.56 -6.89
CA LYS A 2 -6.05 -53.77 -7.69
C LYS A 2 -5.22 -52.96 -6.70
N THR A 3 -3.93 -53.22 -6.68
CA THR A 3 -2.94 -52.61 -5.80
C THR A 3 -2.47 -51.30 -6.43
N THR A 4 -2.73 -50.17 -5.78
CA THR A 4 -2.14 -48.88 -6.13
C THR A 4 -0.84 -48.70 -5.36
N ARG A 5 0.28 -48.59 -6.09
CA ARG A 5 1.58 -48.22 -5.55
C ARG A 5 1.64 -46.70 -5.41
N SER A 6 1.78 -46.21 -4.17
CA SER A 6 2.08 -44.81 -3.86
C SER A 6 3.33 -44.33 -4.59
N ALA A 7 3.21 -43.18 -5.27
CA ALA A 7 4.36 -42.39 -5.68
C ALA A 7 4.55 -41.26 -4.65
N ILE A 8 5.64 -41.33 -3.91
CA ILE A 8 6.09 -40.26 -3.00
C ILE A 8 6.72 -39.17 -3.88
N ALA A 9 6.04 -38.03 -4.02
CA ALA A 9 6.61 -36.84 -4.64
C ALA A 9 7.45 -36.08 -3.58
N VAL A 10 8.76 -36.08 -3.76
CA VAL A 10 9.70 -35.30 -2.93
C VAL A 10 9.58 -33.84 -3.38
N PHE A 11 8.88 -33.02 -2.59
CA PHE A 11 8.88 -31.57 -2.72
C PHE A 11 10.24 -31.03 -2.23
N MET A 12 11.12 -30.64 -3.17
CA MET A 12 12.31 -29.86 -2.82
C MET A 12 11.87 -28.44 -2.44
N LEU A 13 11.92 -28.14 -1.14
CA LEU A 13 11.82 -26.78 -0.60
C LEU A 13 13.11 -26.02 -0.92
N PHE A 14 13.13 -25.27 -2.02
CA PHE A 14 14.11 -24.20 -2.22
C PHE A 14 13.78 -23.08 -1.24
N SER A 15 14.44 -23.09 -0.08
CA SER A 15 14.42 -21.96 0.84
C SER A 15 15.38 -20.90 0.29
N VAL A 16 14.80 -19.92 -0.41
CA VAL A 16 15.53 -18.71 -0.81
C VAL A 16 15.81 -17.92 0.46
N LEU A 17 17.08 -17.83 0.86
CA LEU A 17 17.55 -16.91 1.88
C LEU A 17 17.53 -15.49 1.28
N SER A 18 16.42 -14.78 1.43
CA SER A 18 16.36 -13.34 1.18
C SER A 18 17.29 -12.65 2.18
N THR A 19 18.26 -11.89 1.68
CA THR A 19 19.00 -10.94 2.51
C THR A 19 18.16 -9.67 2.59
N ASP A 20 17.56 -9.41 3.74
CA ASP A 20 16.68 -8.25 3.92
C ASP A 20 17.51 -6.95 3.99
N ALA A 21 17.81 -6.37 2.83
CA ALA A 21 18.02 -4.94 2.74
C ALA A 21 16.64 -4.29 2.65
N LEU A 22 16.18 -3.64 3.73
CA LEU A 22 14.96 -2.80 3.73
C LEU A 22 15.12 -1.70 2.66
N SER A 23 14.64 -2.00 1.46
CA SER A 23 14.70 -1.11 0.32
C SER A 23 13.45 -0.24 0.29
N SER A 24 13.53 0.91 -0.38
CA SER A 24 12.36 1.76 -0.64
C SER A 24 11.25 1.02 -1.38
N VAL A 25 11.57 -0.05 -2.12
CA VAL A 25 10.58 -0.89 -2.82
C VAL A 25 9.64 -1.55 -1.81
N GLN A 26 10.18 -2.27 -0.82
CA GLN A 26 9.38 -2.94 0.20
C GLN A 26 8.52 -1.93 0.97
N ILE A 27 9.11 -0.81 1.39
CA ILE A 27 8.38 0.25 2.12
C ILE A 27 7.21 0.77 1.28
N ASN A 28 7.42 1.02 -0.02
CA ASN A 28 6.36 1.52 -0.89
C ASN A 28 5.24 0.50 -1.09
N GLU A 29 5.57 -0.79 -1.19
CA GLU A 29 4.58 -1.87 -1.30
C GLU A 29 3.74 -1.98 -0.03
N ASP A 30 4.38 -1.97 1.14
CA ASP A 30 3.70 -2.05 2.44
C ASP A 30 2.76 -0.85 2.67
N LEU A 31 3.22 0.36 2.29
CA LEU A 31 2.41 1.58 2.35
C LEU A 31 1.21 1.52 1.41
N GLU A 32 1.39 1.02 0.19
CA GLU A 32 0.29 0.88 -0.78
C GLU A 32 -0.75 -0.14 -0.31
N GLN A 33 -0.30 -1.30 0.18
CA GLN A 33 -1.18 -2.35 0.69
C GLN A 33 -1.98 -1.85 1.90
N SER A 34 -1.32 -1.18 2.85
CA SER A 34 -1.98 -0.62 4.04
C SER A 34 -3.03 0.42 3.66
N ALA A 35 -2.70 1.29 2.70
CA ALA A 35 -3.61 2.32 2.21
C ALA A 35 -4.83 1.73 1.49
N ARG A 36 -4.61 0.73 0.62
CA ARG A 36 -5.71 0.03 -0.07
C ARG A 36 -6.64 -0.64 0.92
N GLN A 37 -6.09 -1.35 1.91
CA GLN A 37 -6.87 -2.05 2.92
C GLN A 37 -7.69 -1.08 3.79
N ALA A 38 -7.10 0.04 4.22
CA ALA A 38 -7.82 1.05 5.00
C ALA A 38 -8.94 1.71 4.19
N THR A 39 -8.66 2.05 2.92
CA THR A 39 -9.64 2.67 2.02
C THR A 39 -10.77 1.72 1.67
N GLU A 40 -10.48 0.45 1.43
CA GLU A 40 -11.49 -0.58 1.16
C GLU A 40 -12.43 -0.77 2.35
N ARG A 41 -11.90 -0.88 3.57
CA ARG A 41 -12.72 -0.96 4.79
C ARG A 41 -13.64 0.25 4.92
N TYR A 42 -13.11 1.45 4.66
CA TYR A 42 -13.93 2.66 4.68
C TYR A 42 -15.01 2.63 3.60
N ALA A 43 -14.65 2.35 2.35
CA ALA A 43 -15.56 2.27 1.21
C ALA A 43 -16.72 1.30 1.48
N GLN A 44 -16.44 0.11 2.03
CA GLN A 44 -17.44 -0.86 2.47
C GLN A 44 -18.36 -0.28 3.56
N SER A 45 -17.81 0.42 4.55
CA SER A 45 -18.60 1.01 5.65
C SER A 45 -19.58 2.08 5.18
N VAL A 46 -19.23 2.84 4.13
CA VAL A 46 -20.08 3.90 3.55
C VAL A 46 -20.80 3.47 2.28
N LYS A 47 -20.70 2.19 1.90
CA LYS A 47 -21.32 1.59 0.69
C LYS A 47 -20.94 2.31 -0.60
N LYS A 48 -19.68 2.72 -0.73
CA LYS A 48 -19.10 3.33 -1.94
C LYS A 48 -18.16 2.34 -2.64
N PRO A 49 -17.95 2.45 -3.95
CA PRO A 49 -16.94 1.66 -4.63
C PRO A 49 -15.53 2.02 -4.14
N MET A 50 -14.60 1.07 -4.28
CA MET A 50 -13.18 1.35 -4.08
C MET A 50 -12.70 2.31 -5.17
N PRO A 51 -12.04 3.44 -4.82
CA PRO A 51 -11.47 4.35 -5.82
C PRO A 51 -10.26 3.74 -6.53
N GLU A 52 -9.97 4.24 -7.73
CA GLU A 52 -8.68 4.03 -8.38
C GLU A 52 -7.57 4.77 -7.62
N LEU A 53 -6.35 4.25 -7.71
CA LEU A 53 -5.17 4.92 -7.14
C LEU A 53 -4.52 5.79 -8.22
N GLU A 54 -4.72 7.09 -8.13
CA GLU A 54 -4.19 8.07 -9.08
C GLU A 54 -2.85 8.65 -8.64
N ASP A 55 -1.94 8.90 -9.59
CA ASP A 55 -0.68 9.59 -9.28
C ASP A 55 -0.90 11.11 -9.23
N TYR A 56 -0.66 11.69 -8.06
CA TYR A 56 -0.75 13.13 -7.86
C TYR A 56 0.41 13.85 -8.53
N THR A 57 0.06 14.81 -9.38
CA THR A 57 1.03 15.75 -9.96
C THR A 57 1.08 17.01 -9.10
N TYR A 58 2.28 17.50 -8.80
CA TYR A 58 2.44 18.71 -7.99
C TYR A 58 1.70 19.90 -8.59
N GLY A 59 0.83 20.53 -7.80
CA GLY A 59 -0.03 21.64 -8.23
C GLY A 59 -1.40 21.20 -8.75
N MET A 60 -1.68 19.89 -8.80
CA MET A 60 -3.03 19.38 -9.07
C MET A 60 -3.99 19.82 -7.96
N ASN A 61 -5.12 20.41 -8.33
CA ASN A 61 -6.13 20.82 -7.36
C ASN A 61 -6.90 19.60 -6.89
N LEU A 62 -6.90 19.35 -5.58
CA LEU A 62 -7.70 18.33 -4.94
C LEU A 62 -8.85 19.00 -4.18
N ASP A 63 -10.08 18.61 -4.45
CA ASP A 63 -11.23 19.01 -3.65
C ASP A 63 -11.34 18.09 -2.44
N VAL A 64 -10.63 18.40 -1.36
CA VAL A 64 -10.60 17.54 -0.15
C VAL A 64 -11.66 18.02 0.84
N GLY A 65 -12.78 17.30 0.93
CA GLY A 65 -13.85 17.58 1.90
C GLY A 65 -13.63 16.87 3.24
N LYS A 66 -13.22 15.59 3.20
CA LYS A 66 -12.97 14.78 4.40
C LYS A 66 -11.79 13.83 4.18
N LEU A 67 -10.82 13.88 5.09
CA LEU A 67 -9.69 12.96 5.09
C LEU A 67 -10.12 11.59 5.64
N VAL A 68 -9.81 10.52 4.91
CA VAL A 68 -10.15 9.13 5.30
C VAL A 68 -8.91 8.38 5.75
N TYR A 69 -7.82 8.49 4.99
CA TYR A 69 -6.56 7.82 5.29
C TYR A 69 -5.40 8.64 4.77
N VAL A 70 -4.29 8.64 5.52
CA VAL A 70 -2.97 9.09 5.05
C VAL A 70 -1.97 8.06 5.50
N SER A 71 -1.04 7.71 4.60
CA SER A 71 0.06 6.80 4.95
C SER A 71 0.85 7.34 6.15
N PRO A 72 1.23 6.49 7.11
CA PRO A 72 2.05 6.92 8.23
C PRO A 72 3.43 7.37 7.76
N ASN A 73 4.06 8.25 8.55
CA ASN A 73 5.47 8.56 8.35
C ASN A 73 6.33 7.31 8.56
N VAL A 74 7.35 7.14 7.73
CA VAL A 74 8.29 6.02 7.81
C VAL A 74 9.69 6.53 8.10
N ARG A 75 10.42 5.77 8.92
CA ARG A 75 11.83 6.06 9.22
C ARG A 75 12.73 5.57 8.10
N TYR A 76 12.80 6.36 7.03
CA TYR A 76 13.61 6.09 5.85
C TYR A 76 14.22 7.38 5.29
N CYS A 77 15.53 7.36 5.03
CA CYS A 77 16.22 8.49 4.42
C CYS A 77 16.09 8.46 2.90
N GLY A 78 15.02 9.06 2.38
CA GLY A 78 14.81 9.22 0.96
C GLY A 78 13.35 9.51 0.63
N ASN A 79 13.02 9.47 -0.66
CA ASN A 79 11.65 9.64 -1.11
C ASN A 79 10.92 8.30 -1.04
N VAL A 80 9.69 8.34 -0.53
CA VAL A 80 8.77 7.19 -0.46
C VAL A 80 7.41 7.59 -1.03
N LYS A 81 6.67 6.60 -1.51
CA LYS A 81 5.30 6.75 -1.98
C LYS A 81 4.36 6.80 -0.77
N SER A 82 3.70 7.93 -0.58
CA SER A 82 2.59 8.11 0.35
C SER A 82 1.28 8.02 -0.40
N MET A 83 0.22 7.63 0.31
CA MET A 83 -1.14 7.58 -0.21
C MET A 83 -2.05 8.40 0.68
N MET A 84 -3.04 9.01 0.05
CA MET A 84 -4.12 9.70 0.74
C MET A 84 -5.44 9.27 0.14
N ALA A 85 -6.38 8.85 0.98
CA ALA A 85 -7.76 8.66 0.59
C ALA A 85 -8.61 9.75 1.25
N TYR A 86 -9.55 10.30 0.49
CA TYR A 86 -10.40 11.39 0.94
C TYR A 86 -11.75 11.35 0.24
N GLU A 87 -12.78 11.88 0.90
CA GLU A 87 -14.02 12.25 0.23
C GLU A 87 -13.92 13.71 -0.23
N ASP A 88 -14.41 13.99 -1.43
CA ASP A 88 -14.52 15.36 -1.93
C ASP A 88 -15.72 16.12 -1.34
N SER A 89 -15.93 17.36 -1.76
CA SER A 89 -17.06 18.18 -1.30
C SER A 89 -18.43 17.61 -1.67
N LYS A 90 -18.51 16.70 -2.65
CA LYS A 90 -19.71 15.99 -3.07
C LYS A 90 -19.85 14.62 -2.39
N GLY A 91 -18.84 14.21 -1.63
CA GLY A 91 -18.77 12.92 -0.98
C GLY A 91 -18.29 11.80 -1.90
N GLU A 92 -17.70 12.07 -3.07
CA GLU A 92 -17.08 11.01 -3.88
C GLU A 92 -15.74 10.61 -3.23
N LEU A 93 -15.47 9.30 -3.17
CA LEU A 93 -14.26 8.78 -2.54
C LEU A 93 -13.14 8.75 -3.59
N HIS A 94 -11.99 9.32 -3.24
CA HIS A 94 -10.81 9.45 -4.08
C HIS A 94 -9.59 8.89 -3.37
N MET A 95 -8.58 8.44 -4.14
CA MET A 95 -7.31 7.97 -3.59
C MET A 95 -6.16 8.41 -4.49
N VAL A 96 -5.17 9.07 -3.89
CA VAL A 96 -4.00 9.59 -4.61
C VAL A 96 -2.71 9.07 -4.02
N ARG A 97 -1.69 8.91 -4.87
CA ARG A 97 -0.31 8.57 -4.53
C ARG A 97 0.60 9.74 -4.84
N TYR A 98 1.47 10.08 -3.90
CA TYR A 98 2.44 11.17 -4.04
C TYR A 98 3.76 10.79 -3.38
N LEU A 99 4.82 11.53 -3.70
CA LEU A 99 6.12 11.34 -3.07
C LEU A 99 6.26 12.25 -1.85
N VAL A 100 6.72 11.67 -0.74
CA VAL A 100 7.13 12.41 0.45
C VAL A 100 8.54 12.02 0.82
N LYS A 101 9.23 12.93 1.52
CA LYS A 101 10.51 12.61 2.15
C LYS A 101 10.23 11.86 3.45
N GLY A 102 10.77 10.65 3.57
CA GLY A 102 10.72 9.89 4.82
C GLY A 102 11.52 10.56 5.94
N GLU A 103 11.28 10.13 7.16
CA GLU A 103 11.97 10.64 8.35
C GLU A 103 13.38 10.04 8.43
N CYS A 104 14.38 10.92 8.41
CA CYS A 104 15.77 10.55 8.59
C CYS A 104 16.13 10.47 10.07
N VAL A 105 16.84 9.41 10.48
CA VAL A 105 17.27 9.22 11.89
C VAL A 105 18.09 10.42 12.43
N ASN A 106 18.79 11.15 11.56
CA ASN A 106 19.63 12.30 11.91
C ASN A 106 19.05 13.66 11.50
N SER A 107 17.74 13.80 11.26
CA SER A 107 17.14 15.06 10.79
C SER A 107 16.89 16.12 11.88
N ARG A 108 17.79 16.25 12.87
CA ARG A 108 17.71 17.32 13.89
C ARG A 108 18.28 18.63 13.37
#